data_AF-A0A0D2N1V5-F1
#
_entry.id   AF-A0A0D2N1V5-F1
#
_cell.length_a   1.000
_cell.length_b   1.000
_cell.length_c   1.000
_cell.angle_alpha   90.00
_cell.angle_beta   90.00
_cell.angle_gamma   90.00
#
_symmetry.space_group_name_H-M   'P 1'
#
loop_
_entity.id
_entity.type
_entity.pdbx_description
1 polymer ?
#
loop_
_entity_poly.entity_id
_entity_poly.type
_entity_poly.pdbx_seq_one_letter_code
_entity_poly.pdbx_strand_id
1 'polypeptide(L)'
;MDKFYWDPSFEDKVEIVLQMYRDDGVTRADVEALLTRFGNQGLDFFGHLRSSTYDNQIRDWIEQITGSKFDAEKINFSELHRRLVKQKDLPQFDPVTATLGMLVAEGERLVAEQDAVNANKLSEEYLKHLREAKKRSAWGGIGLQGDG
;
A
#
# COMPACT_ATOMS: atom_id res chain seq x y z
N MET A 1 18.89 -8.87 30.53
CA MET A 1 18.36 -9.26 29.21
C MET A 1 19.10 -8.44 28.20
N ASP A 2 19.92 -9.09 27.39
CA ASP A 2 20.66 -8.41 26.34
C ASP A 2 19.71 -8.05 25.21
N LYS A 3 19.80 -6.81 24.73
CA LYS A 3 18.99 -6.33 23.62
C LYS A 3 19.55 -6.90 22.32
N PHE A 4 18.76 -7.72 21.63
CA PHE A 4 19.10 -8.19 20.29
C PHE A 4 18.67 -7.13 19.27
N TYR A 5 19.63 -6.61 18.51
CA TYR A 5 19.37 -5.74 17.36
C TYR A 5 19.42 -6.58 16.10
N TRP A 6 18.34 -6.56 15.33
CA TRP A 6 18.24 -7.27 14.07
C TRP A 6 18.13 -6.28 12.91
N ASP A 7 19.10 -6.34 12.02
CA ASP A 7 19.11 -5.63 10.75
C ASP A 7 19.50 -6.64 9.67
N PRO A 8 18.57 -7.05 8.78
CA PRO A 8 18.84 -8.09 7.79
C PRO A 8 19.85 -7.60 6.76
N SER A 9 20.82 -8.45 6.44
CA SER A 9 21.74 -8.21 5.33
C SER A 9 20.99 -8.18 3.99
N PHE A 10 21.65 -7.69 2.93
CA PHE A 10 21.06 -7.72 1.59
C PHE A 10 20.71 -9.16 1.16
N GLU A 11 21.57 -10.14 1.49
CA GLU A 11 21.33 -11.55 1.20
C GLU A 11 20.12 -12.10 1.95
N ASP A 12 19.94 -11.72 3.23
CA ASP A 12 18.76 -12.10 4.00
C ASP A 12 17.48 -11.55 3.35
N LYS A 13 17.52 -10.29 2.87
CA LYS A 13 16.40 -9.68 2.15
C LYS A 13 16.10 -10.41 0.84
N VAL A 14 17.12 -10.78 0.07
CA VAL A 14 16.97 -11.56 -1.17
C VAL A 14 16.28 -12.88 -0.89
N GLU A 15 16.74 -13.64 0.10
CA GLU A 15 16.14 -14.94 0.43
C GLU A 15 14.71 -14.80 0.96
N ILE A 16 14.43 -13.84 1.83
CA ILE A 16 13.08 -13.59 2.32
C ILE A 16 12.11 -13.28 1.17
N VAL A 17 12.51 -12.39 0.26
CA VAL A 17 11.66 -12.01 -0.89
C VAL A 17 11.56 -13.15 -1.90
N LEU A 18 12.64 -13.87 -2.19
CA LEU A 18 12.59 -15.04 -3.07
C LEU A 18 11.64 -16.12 -2.54
N GLN A 19 11.65 -16.36 -1.22
CA GLN A 19 10.71 -17.28 -0.59
C GLN A 19 9.26 -16.82 -0.69
N MET A 20 9.03 -15.51 -0.59
CA MET A 20 7.71 -14.91 -0.73
C MET A 20 7.13 -15.08 -2.14
N TYR A 21 7.97 -15.12 -3.17
CA TYR A 21 7.57 -15.19 -4.59
C TYR A 21 7.77 -16.59 -5.22
N ARG A 22 7.98 -17.61 -4.38
CA ARG A 22 8.30 -18.99 -4.80
C ARG A 22 7.36 -19.55 -5.86
N ASP A 23 6.07 -19.24 -5.77
CA ASP A 23 5.03 -19.78 -6.66
C ASP A 23 4.71 -18.88 -7.85
N ASP A 24 5.36 -17.71 -7.96
CA ASP A 24 5.01 -16.66 -8.92
C ASP A 24 5.94 -16.62 -10.15
N GLY A 25 6.92 -17.53 -10.20
CA GLY A 25 7.86 -17.67 -11.33
C GLY A 25 8.99 -16.62 -11.35
N VAL A 26 9.18 -15.86 -10.27
CA VAL A 26 10.22 -14.84 -10.16
C VAL A 26 11.58 -15.48 -9.90
N THR A 27 12.60 -15.08 -10.65
CA THR A 27 13.96 -15.59 -10.46
C THR A 27 14.70 -14.82 -9.37
N ARG A 28 15.75 -15.42 -8.82
CA ARG A 28 16.63 -14.73 -7.86
C ARG A 28 17.22 -13.43 -8.42
N ALA A 29 17.58 -13.42 -9.71
CA ALA A 29 18.09 -12.23 -10.38
C ALA A 29 17.03 -11.11 -10.45
N ASP A 30 15.76 -11.45 -10.68
CA ASP A 30 14.66 -10.49 -10.64
C ASP A 30 14.48 -9.90 -9.24
N VAL A 31 14.57 -10.74 -8.19
CA VAL A 31 14.51 -10.30 -6.79
C VAL A 31 15.65 -9.34 -6.44
N GLU A 32 16.88 -9.68 -6.83
CA GLU A 32 18.04 -8.81 -6.64
C GLU A 32 17.86 -7.46 -7.35
N ALA A 33 17.32 -7.45 -8.57
CA ALA A 33 17.02 -6.23 -9.31
C ALA A 33 15.92 -5.39 -8.62
N LEU A 34 14.87 -6.01 -8.10
CA LEU A 34 13.80 -5.34 -7.36
C LEU A 34 14.31 -4.72 -6.06
N LEU A 35 15.07 -5.48 -5.27
CA LEU A 35 15.66 -5.00 -4.01
C LEU A 35 16.67 -3.87 -4.25
N THR A 36 17.41 -3.93 -5.36
CA THR A 36 18.32 -2.85 -5.75
C THR A 36 17.54 -1.58 -6.13
N ARG A 37 16.45 -1.71 -6.90
CA ARG A 37 15.62 -0.57 -7.34
C ARG A 37 14.86 0.07 -6.19
N PHE A 38 14.29 -0.74 -5.30
CA PHE A 38 13.44 -0.30 -4.20
C PHE A 38 14.14 -0.43 -2.83
N GLY A 39 15.46 -0.26 -2.77
CA GLY A 39 16.26 -0.49 -1.55
C GLY A 39 15.92 0.39 -0.35
N ASN A 40 15.20 1.49 -0.56
CA ASN A 40 14.69 2.37 0.50
C ASN A 40 13.36 1.90 1.09
N GLN A 41 12.74 0.85 0.54
CA GLN A 41 11.47 0.31 0.99
C GLN A 41 11.67 -0.80 2.04
N GLY A 42 10.67 -0.97 2.92
CA GLY A 42 10.62 -2.05 3.89
C GLY A 42 10.37 -3.42 3.23
N LEU A 43 10.55 -4.52 3.99
CA LEU A 43 10.26 -5.87 3.49
C LEU A 43 8.75 -6.09 3.20
N ASP A 44 7.88 -5.39 3.92
CA ASP A 44 6.44 -5.39 3.75
C ASP A 44 5.99 -4.81 2.39
N PHE A 45 6.74 -3.85 1.85
CA PHE A 45 6.52 -3.31 0.50
C PHE A 45 6.50 -4.41 -0.56
N PHE A 46 7.42 -5.39 -0.47
CA PHE A 46 7.47 -6.49 -1.44
C PHE A 46 6.29 -7.46 -1.30
N GLY A 47 5.69 -7.55 -0.10
CA GLY A 47 4.43 -8.26 0.10
C GLY A 47 3.24 -7.52 -0.53
N HIS A 48 3.21 -6.19 -0.37
CA HIS A 48 2.20 -5.36 -1.03
C HIS A 48 2.30 -5.44 -2.56
N LEU A 49 3.52 -5.33 -3.09
CA LEU A 49 3.80 -5.45 -4.51
C LEU A 49 3.27 -6.78 -5.08
N ARG A 50 3.56 -7.89 -4.39
CA ARG A 50 3.04 -9.21 -4.77
C ARG A 50 1.52 -9.22 -4.80
N SER A 51 0.88 -8.76 -3.71
CA SER A 51 -0.58 -8.74 -3.60
C SER A 51 -1.23 -7.93 -4.72
N SER A 52 -0.63 -6.82 -5.12
CA SER A 52 -1.23 -5.93 -6.13
C SER A 52 -1.26 -6.57 -7.52
N THR A 53 -0.35 -7.49 -7.81
CA THR A 53 -0.42 -8.26 -9.07
C THR A 53 -1.68 -9.12 -9.20
N TYR A 54 -2.28 -9.52 -8.07
CA TYR A 54 -3.54 -10.27 -8.04
C TYR A 54 -4.78 -9.38 -8.16
N ASP A 55 -4.66 -8.07 -7.97
CA ASP A 55 -5.80 -7.15 -7.94
C ASP A 55 -6.61 -7.20 -9.25
N ASN A 56 -5.93 -7.41 -10.39
CA ASN A 56 -6.59 -7.52 -11.69
C ASN A 56 -7.45 -8.79 -11.79
N GLN A 57 -6.95 -9.95 -11.34
CA GLN A 57 -7.75 -11.18 -11.33
C GLN A 57 -8.97 -11.06 -10.42
N ILE A 58 -8.80 -10.41 -9.26
CA ILE A 58 -9.89 -10.15 -8.32
C ILE A 58 -10.92 -9.19 -8.94
N ARG A 59 -10.45 -8.12 -9.61
CA ARG A 59 -11.31 -7.16 -10.30
C ARG A 59 -12.11 -7.83 -11.41
N ASP A 60 -11.47 -8.62 -12.25
CA ASP A 60 -12.13 -9.36 -13.33
C ASP A 60 -13.21 -10.31 -12.78
N TRP A 61 -12.92 -10.99 -11.68
CA TRP A 61 -13.90 -11.84 -11.01
C TRP A 61 -15.11 -11.05 -10.47
N ILE A 62 -14.88 -9.87 -9.87
CA ILE A 62 -15.96 -8.98 -9.42
C ILE A 62 -16.82 -8.54 -10.61
N GLU A 63 -16.20 -8.15 -11.73
CA GLU A 63 -16.93 -7.75 -12.94
C GLU A 63 -17.76 -8.91 -13.51
N GLN A 64 -17.24 -10.14 -13.48
CA GLN A 64 -17.97 -11.34 -13.91
C GLN A 64 -19.19 -11.64 -13.03
N ILE A 65 -19.07 -11.50 -11.71
CA ILE A 65 -20.20 -11.72 -10.79
C ILE A 65 -21.27 -10.64 -10.95
N THR A 66 -20.85 -9.39 -11.09
CA THR A 66 -21.75 -8.23 -11.09
C THR A 66 -22.37 -7.98 -12.46
N GLY A 67 -21.78 -8.51 -13.53
CA GLY A 67 -22.21 -8.30 -14.91
C GLY A 67 -21.95 -6.87 -15.41
N SER A 68 -21.13 -6.10 -14.70
CA SER A 68 -20.83 -4.69 -14.99
C SER A 68 -19.36 -4.40 -14.80
N LYS A 69 -18.85 -3.40 -15.53
CA LYS A 69 -17.49 -2.87 -15.32
C LYS A 69 -17.34 -2.35 -13.89
N PHE A 70 -16.12 -2.45 -13.35
CA PHE A 70 -15.83 -2.01 -11.99
C PHE A 70 -16.04 -0.50 -11.85
N ASP A 71 -17.12 -0.12 -11.17
CA ASP A 71 -17.45 1.24 -10.75
C ASP A 71 -17.83 1.20 -9.26
N ALA A 72 -16.97 1.79 -8.42
CA ALA A 72 -17.11 1.74 -6.97
C ALA A 72 -18.40 2.40 -6.46
N GLU A 73 -19.00 3.31 -7.22
CA GLU A 73 -20.22 4.02 -6.83
C GLU A 73 -21.49 3.31 -7.32
N LYS A 74 -21.40 2.49 -8.36
CA LYS A 74 -22.56 1.91 -9.07
C LYS A 74 -22.66 0.39 -8.99
N ILE A 75 -21.62 -0.31 -8.57
CA ILE A 75 -21.65 -1.77 -8.49
C ILE A 75 -22.59 -2.26 -7.38
N ASN A 76 -23.41 -3.26 -7.73
CA ASN A 76 -24.18 -4.03 -6.78
C ASN A 76 -23.37 -5.23 -6.26
N PHE A 77 -22.91 -5.16 -5.01
CA PHE A 77 -22.12 -6.21 -4.37
C PHE A 77 -22.94 -7.35 -3.71
N SER A 78 -24.27 -7.38 -3.84
CA SER A 78 -25.12 -8.35 -3.13
C SER A 78 -24.75 -9.81 -3.40
N GLU A 79 -24.51 -10.16 -4.67
CA GLU A 79 -24.14 -11.52 -5.07
C GLU A 79 -22.71 -11.87 -4.62
N LEU A 80 -21.76 -10.94 -4.76
CA LEU A 80 -20.39 -11.11 -4.24
C LEU A 80 -20.41 -11.37 -2.74
N HIS A 81 -21.14 -10.55 -1.98
CA HIS A 81 -21.30 -10.69 -0.53
C HIS A 81 -21.91 -12.06 -0.17
N ARG A 82 -22.97 -12.47 -0.87
CA ARG A 82 -23.61 -13.78 -0.67
C ARG A 82 -22.62 -14.93 -0.83
N ARG A 83 -21.78 -14.90 -1.87
CA ARG A 83 -20.79 -15.96 -2.16
C ARG A 83 -19.66 -16.00 -1.13
N LEU A 84 -19.11 -14.84 -0.77
CA LEU A 84 -18.05 -14.72 0.22
C LEU A 84 -18.49 -15.19 1.61
N VAL A 85 -19.66 -14.74 2.08
CA VAL A 85 -20.18 -15.11 3.41
C VAL A 85 -20.57 -16.59 3.48
N LYS A 86 -21.17 -17.13 2.42
CA LYS A 86 -21.59 -18.55 2.38
C LYS A 86 -20.46 -19.51 2.01
N GLN A 87 -19.30 -18.99 1.59
CA GLN A 87 -18.19 -19.76 1.02
C GLN A 87 -18.64 -20.74 -0.07
N LYS A 88 -19.49 -20.26 -0.98
CA LYS A 88 -20.03 -21.05 -2.10
C LYS A 88 -19.80 -20.31 -3.42
N ASP A 89 -19.60 -21.07 -4.50
CA ASP A 89 -19.39 -20.56 -5.86
C ASP A 89 -18.20 -19.58 -5.95
N LEU A 90 -17.14 -19.86 -5.17
CA LEU A 90 -15.90 -19.09 -5.15
C LEU A 90 -15.01 -19.48 -6.34
N PRO A 91 -14.25 -18.51 -6.90
CA PRO A 91 -13.31 -18.78 -7.97
C PRO A 91 -12.11 -19.52 -7.42
N GLN A 92 -11.47 -20.30 -8.27
CA GLN A 92 -10.11 -20.75 -8.05
C GLN A 92 -9.21 -19.83 -8.86
N PHE A 93 -8.29 -19.14 -8.19
CA PHE A 93 -7.32 -18.28 -8.84
C PHE A 93 -6.03 -19.06 -9.11
N ASP A 94 -5.52 -18.93 -10.34
CA ASP A 94 -4.20 -19.42 -10.69
C ASP A 94 -3.14 -18.39 -10.26
N PRO A 95 -1.97 -18.83 -9.77
CA PRO A 95 -0.87 -17.93 -9.45
C PRO A 95 -0.54 -17.02 -10.64
N VAL A 96 -0.40 -15.71 -10.37
CA VAL A 96 0.01 -14.74 -11.39
C VAL A 96 1.46 -15.01 -11.73
N THR A 97 1.78 -15.23 -13.02
CA THR A 97 3.17 -15.26 -13.48
C THR A 97 3.69 -13.81 -13.51
N ALA A 98 4.40 -13.42 -12.45
CA ALA A 98 4.88 -12.07 -12.29
C ALA A 98 6.18 -11.89 -13.09
N THR A 99 6.15 -11.00 -14.09
CA THR A 99 7.38 -10.60 -14.81
C THR A 99 8.05 -9.44 -14.08
N LEU A 100 9.38 -9.34 -14.17
CA LEU A 100 10.13 -8.22 -13.59
C LEU A 100 9.58 -6.85 -14.04
N GLY A 101 9.22 -6.72 -15.32
CA GLY A 101 8.66 -5.47 -15.85
C GLY A 101 7.33 -5.07 -15.20
N MET A 102 6.44 -6.04 -14.95
CA MET A 102 5.18 -5.79 -14.23
C MET A 102 5.44 -5.36 -12.79
N LEU A 103 6.35 -6.05 -12.09
CA LEU A 103 6.70 -5.75 -10.70
C LEU A 103 7.38 -4.37 -10.57
N VAL A 104 8.22 -3.99 -11.52
CA VAL A 104 8.85 -2.66 -11.52
C VAL A 104 7.81 -1.57 -11.76
N ALA A 105 6.94 -1.72 -12.76
CA ALA A 105 5.91 -0.73 -13.06
C ALA A 105 4.95 -0.54 -11.88
N GLU A 106 4.52 -1.64 -11.26
CA GLU A 106 3.65 -1.59 -10.10
C GLU A 106 4.36 -1.00 -8.87
N GLY A 107 5.63 -1.37 -8.64
CA GLY A 107 6.42 -0.80 -7.56
C GLY A 107 6.60 0.71 -7.69
N GLU A 108 6.80 1.24 -8.90
CA GLU A 108 6.87 2.68 -9.14
C GLU A 108 5.54 3.38 -8.85
N ARG A 109 4.41 2.77 -9.25
CA ARG A 109 3.08 3.28 -8.94
C ARG A 109 2.86 3.38 -7.43
N LEU A 110 3.25 2.34 -6.69
CA LEU A 110 3.13 2.28 -5.22
C LEU A 110 3.99 3.33 -4.51
N VAL A 111 5.24 3.51 -4.95
CA VAL A 111 6.12 4.55 -4.39
C VAL A 111 5.55 5.94 -4.64
N ALA A 112 5.04 6.21 -5.84
CA ALA A 112 4.42 7.49 -6.16
C ALA A 112 3.17 7.76 -5.31
N GLU A 113 2.36 6.74 -5.05
CA GLU A 113 1.20 6.83 -4.15
C GLU A 113 1.63 7.15 -2.70
N GLN A 114 2.67 6.46 -2.21
CA GLN A 114 3.24 6.69 -0.89
C GLN A 114 3.77 8.12 -0.73
N ASP A 115 4.47 8.64 -1.74
CA ASP A 115 4.98 10.02 -1.76
C ASP A 115 3.85 11.05 -1.74
N ALA A 116 2.78 10.82 -2.53
CA ALA A 116 1.61 11.69 -2.55
C ALA A 116 0.90 11.74 -1.19
N VAL A 117 0.73 10.59 -0.53
CA VAL A 117 0.14 10.52 0.82
C VAL A 117 1.00 11.27 1.84
N ASN A 118 2.32 11.11 1.77
CA ASN A 118 3.26 11.80 2.66
C ASN A 118 3.23 13.32 2.46
N ALA A 119 3.18 13.79 1.22
CA ALA A 119 3.08 15.21 0.90
C ALA A 119 1.79 15.85 1.41
N ASN A 120 0.66 15.13 1.30
CA ASN A 120 -0.64 15.59 1.81
C ASN A 120 -0.64 15.68 3.34
N LYS A 121 -0.13 14.67 4.05
CA LYS A 121 -0.02 14.68 5.52
C LYS A 121 0.83 15.85 6.03
N LEU A 122 1.97 16.09 5.39
CA LEU A 122 2.84 17.23 5.75
C LEU A 122 2.12 18.57 5.59
N SER A 123 1.33 18.71 4.52
CA SER A 123 0.53 19.91 4.27
C SER A 123 -0.56 20.11 5.33
N GLU A 124 -1.25 19.05 5.73
CA GLU A 124 -2.27 19.09 6.79
C GLU A 124 -1.69 19.49 8.15
N GLU A 125 -0.54 18.91 8.53
CA GLU A 125 0.17 19.25 9.77
C GLU A 125 0.61 20.72 9.78
N TYR A 126 1.20 21.20 8.68
CA TYR A 126 1.59 22.60 8.56
C TYR A 126 0.39 23.56 8.70
N LEU A 127 -0.72 23.27 8.01
CA LEU A 127 -1.94 24.07 8.08
C LEU A 127 -2.61 24.01 9.46
N LYS A 128 -2.48 22.89 10.19
CA LYS A 128 -2.95 22.77 11.57
C LYS A 128 -2.14 23.69 12.49
N HIS A 129 -0.82 23.66 12.41
CA HIS A 129 0.04 24.53 13.22
C HIS A 129 -0.16 26.02 12.94
N LEU A 130 -0.40 26.41 11.67
CA LEU A 130 -0.75 27.79 11.33
C LEU A 130 -2.09 28.22 11.94
N ARG A 131 -3.10 27.34 11.94
CA ARG A 131 -4.40 27.61 12.58
C ARG A 131 -4.25 27.75 14.09
N GLU A 132 -3.46 26.89 14.73
CA GLU A 132 -3.16 26.95 16.16
C GLU A 132 -2.38 28.22 16.52
N ALA A 133 -1.38 28.61 15.72
CA ALA A 133 -0.63 29.85 15.91
C ALA A 133 -1.53 31.08 15.81
N LYS A 134 -2.42 31.16 14.80
CA LYS A 134 -3.41 32.24 14.68
C LYS A 134 -4.38 32.29 15.85
N LYS A 135 -4.81 31.12 16.36
CA LYS A 135 -5.69 31.06 17.55
C LYS A 135 -4.97 31.56 18.81
N ARG A 136 -3.69 31.20 18.99
CA ARG A 136 -2.87 31.70 20.12
C ARG A 136 -2.63 33.21 20.04
N SER A 137 -2.33 33.75 18.86
CA SER A 137 -2.15 35.20 18.69
C SER A 137 -3.46 35.98 18.91
N ALA A 138 -4.61 35.42 18.48
CA ALA A 138 -5.92 36.02 18.73
C ALA A 138 -6.30 36.03 20.22
N TRP A 139 -5.90 35.00 20.98
CA TRP A 139 -6.17 34.92 22.42
C TRP A 139 -5.22 35.79 23.26
N GLY A 140 -3.95 35.91 22.84
CA GLY A 140 -2.96 36.80 23.47
C GLY A 140 -3.27 38.30 23.33
N GLY A 141 -4.06 38.70 22.32
CA GLY A 141 -4.49 40.08 22.12
C GLY A 141 -5.68 40.52 22.98
N ILE A 142 -6.38 39.59 23.64
CA ILE A 142 -7.59 39.87 24.45
C ILE A 142 -7.26 40.07 25.95
N GLY A 143 -6.02 39.79 26.38
CA GLY A 143 -5.63 39.75 27.81
C GLY A 143 -4.97 41.00 28.41
N LEU A 144 -4.89 42.14 27.72
CA LEU A 144 -4.23 43.36 28.23
C LEU A 144 -5.09 44.62 28.07
N GLN A 145 -6.34 44.57 28.52
CA GLN A 145 -7.14 45.77 28.78
C GLN A 145 -8.00 45.53 30.03
N GLY A 146 -7.42 45.85 31.18
CA GLY A 146 -8.08 45.81 32.48
C GLY A 146 -7.22 46.52 33.50
N ASP A 147 -7.76 47.62 34.01
CA ASP A 147 -7.34 48.41 35.18
C ASP A 147 -6.32 49.54 34.93
N GLY A 148 -6.88 50.69 34.53
CA GLY A 148 -6.40 52.03 34.88
C GLY A 148 -7.50 52.78 35.61
#